data_AF-A0A1H6HY44-F1
#
_entry.id   AF-A0A1H6HY44-F1
#
_cell.length_a   1.000
_cell.length_b   1.000
_cell.length_c   1.000
_cell.angle_alpha   90.00
_cell.angle_beta   90.00
_cell.angle_gamma   90.00
#
_symmetry.space_group_name_H-M   'P 1'
#
loop_
_entity.id
_entity.type
_entity.pdbx_description
1 polymer ?
#
loop_
_entity_poly.entity_id
_entity_poly.type
_entity_poly.pdbx_seq_one_letter_code
_entity_poly.pdbx_strand_id
1 'polypeptide(L)'
;MADEFIKGLALSMVGALGWFIFGGWYRTPGYYVIEQLTAAAPEPSNVYHAVGIFAGDVSYWLMLLGPFVYWVVIPALRELGRSATASAN
;
A
#
# COMPACT_ATOMS: atom_id res chain seq x y z
N MET A 1 -17.61 -7.33 8.62
CA MET A 1 -16.85 -7.99 7.54
C MET A 1 -16.93 -7.21 6.24
N ALA A 2 -18.12 -6.93 5.69
CA ALA A 2 -18.23 -6.19 4.41
C ALA A 2 -17.70 -4.74 4.48
N ASP A 3 -17.88 -4.05 5.61
CA ASP A 3 -17.37 -2.69 5.83
C ASP A 3 -15.83 -2.63 5.88
N GLU A 4 -15.19 -3.56 6.60
CA GLU A 4 -13.73 -3.65 6.62
C GLU A 4 -13.19 -4.09 5.25
N PHE A 5 -13.91 -4.97 4.57
CA PHE A 5 -13.54 -5.41 3.23
C PHE A 5 -13.44 -4.24 2.27
N ILE A 6 -14.51 -3.43 2.15
CA ILE A 6 -14.56 -2.31 1.21
C ILE A 6 -13.53 -1.23 1.54
N LYS A 7 -13.24 -0.98 2.83
CA LYS A 7 -12.18 -0.05 3.26
C LYS A 7 -10.80 -0.53 2.82
N GLY A 8 -10.49 -1.80 3.08
CA GLY A 8 -9.25 -2.41 2.64
C GLY A 8 -9.09 -2.39 1.12
N LEU A 9 -10.16 -2.75 0.39
CA LEU A 9 -10.17 -2.75 -1.07
C LEU A 9 -9.98 -1.33 -1.63
N ALA A 10 -10.69 -0.33 -1.10
CA ALA A 10 -10.59 1.05 -1.56
C ALA A 10 -9.16 1.60 -1.40
N LEU A 11 -8.54 1.38 -0.24
CA LEU A 11 -7.15 1.79 -0.02
C LEU A 11 -6.19 1.02 -0.94
N SER A 12 -6.42 -0.27 -1.14
CA SER A 12 -5.62 -1.09 -2.04
C SER A 12 -5.67 -0.55 -3.47
N MET A 13 -6.87 -0.24 -3.97
CA MET A 13 -7.08 0.29 -5.32
C MET A 13 -6.46 1.67 -5.53
N VAL A 14 -6.63 2.58 -4.56
CA VAL A 14 -6.02 3.92 -4.62
C VAL A 14 -4.49 3.81 -4.59
N GLY A 15 -3.95 2.98 -3.70
CA GLY A 15 -2.51 2.73 -3.63
C GLY A 15 -1.96 2.07 -4.91
N ALA A 16 -2.67 1.09 -5.46
CA ALA A 16 -2.29 0.42 -6.70
C ALA A 16 -2.26 1.39 -7.88
N LEU A 17 -3.28 2.25 -8.02
CA LEU A 17 -3.33 3.26 -9.07
C LEU A 17 -2.15 4.23 -8.96
N GLY A 18 -1.88 4.74 -7.75
CA GLY A 18 -0.73 5.60 -7.50
C GLY A 18 0.59 4.89 -7.81
N TRP A 19 0.73 3.63 -7.41
CA TRP A 19 1.92 2.83 -7.68
C TRP A 19 2.14 2.59 -9.18
N PHE A 20 1.10 2.27 -9.94
CA PHE A 20 1.25 2.07 -11.39
C PHE A 20 1.68 3.36 -12.11
N ILE A 21 1.17 4.51 -11.67
CA ILE A 21 1.56 5.81 -12.22
C ILE A 21 3.03 6.11 -11.91
N PHE A 22 3.40 6.13 -10.62
CA PHE A 22 4.75 6.55 -10.21
C PHE A 22 5.81 5.47 -10.45
N GLY A 23 5.46 4.19 -10.30
CA GLY A 23 6.31 3.07 -10.66
C GLY A 23 6.57 3.04 -12.16
N GLY A 24 5.58 3.36 -12.99
CA GLY A 24 5.77 3.47 -14.44
C GLY A 24 6.75 4.57 -14.84
N TRP A 25 6.76 5.71 -14.12
CA TRP A 25 7.71 6.79 -14.41
C TRP A 25 9.11 6.56 -13.83
N TYR A 26 9.20 6.02 -12.62
CA TYR A 26 10.46 6.01 -11.87
C TYR A 26 11.10 4.63 -11.73
N ARG A 27 10.37 3.55 -12.03
CA ARG A 27 10.81 2.15 -11.80
C ARG A 27 10.59 1.24 -13.02
N THR A 28 10.40 1.84 -14.19
CA THR A 28 10.35 1.15 -15.49
C THR A 28 11.45 1.74 -16.40
N PRO A 29 12.62 1.09 -16.49
CA PRO A 29 13.76 1.61 -17.27
C PRO A 29 13.53 1.62 -18.79
N GLY A 30 12.57 0.85 -19.29
CA GLY A 30 12.23 0.78 -20.71
C GLY A 30 11.12 -0.22 -21.01
N TYR A 31 10.66 -0.30 -22.25
CA TYR A 31 9.51 -1.12 -22.63
C TYR A 31 9.80 -2.63 -22.80
N TYR A 32 11.07 -3.00 -23.01
CA TYR A 32 11.47 -4.38 -23.32
C TYR A 32 12.40 -4.99 -22.26
N VAL A 33 12.40 -4.41 -21.05
CA VAL A 33 13.14 -4.94 -19.90
C VAL A 33 12.21 -5.72 -18.99
N ILE A 34 12.75 -6.75 -18.34
CA ILE A 34 12.01 -7.64 -17.44
C ILE A 34 11.56 -6.90 -16.16
N GLU A 35 12.40 -6.00 -15.66
CA GLU A 35 12.11 -5.22 -14.46
C GLU A 35 11.12 -4.10 -14.77
N GLN A 36 9.85 -4.37 -14.49
CA GLN A 36 8.74 -3.44 -14.64
C GLN A 36 8.14 -3.15 -13.27
N LEU A 37 8.05 -1.86 -12.91
CA LEU A 37 7.58 -1.38 -11.60
C LEU A 37 8.44 -1.80 -10.39
N THR A 38 9.39 -2.71 -10.55
CA THR A 38 10.21 -3.26 -9.47
C THR A 38 11.66 -2.82 -9.52
N ALA A 39 12.08 -2.11 -10.57
CA ALA A 39 13.43 -1.56 -10.63
C ALA A 39 13.65 -0.54 -9.50
N ALA A 40 14.90 -0.35 -9.11
CA ALA A 40 15.26 0.71 -8.17
C ALA A 40 14.93 2.08 -8.77
N ALA A 41 14.34 2.97 -7.97
CA ALA A 41 14.16 4.35 -8.38
C ALA A 41 15.52 5.05 -8.53
N PRO A 42 15.69 5.92 -9.53
CA PRO A 42 16.90 6.71 -9.67
C PRO A 42 17.03 7.73 -8.53
N GLU A 43 18.25 8.17 -8.26
CA GLU A 43 18.48 9.31 -7.36
C GLU A 43 17.76 10.56 -7.89
N PRO A 44 17.01 11.29 -7.04
CA PRO A 44 16.22 12.43 -7.48
C PRO A 44 17.12 13.59 -7.89
N SER A 45 17.02 14.03 -9.15
CA SER A 45 17.80 15.16 -9.67
C SER A 45 17.25 16.53 -9.25
N ASN A 46 16.00 16.60 -8.76
CA ASN A 46 15.37 17.79 -8.22
C ASN A 46 14.22 17.43 -7.25
N VAL A 47 13.64 18.45 -6.62
CA VAL A 47 12.55 18.30 -5.64
C VAL A 47 11.31 17.63 -6.23
N TYR A 48 10.95 17.91 -7.49
CA TYR A 48 9.77 17.31 -8.12
C TYR A 48 9.95 15.80 -8.31
N HIS A 49 11.15 15.35 -8.68
CA HIS A 49 11.47 13.92 -8.75
C HIS A 49 11.44 13.27 -7.37
N ALA A 50 11.99 13.94 -6.34
CA ALA A 50 11.94 13.43 -4.97
C ALA A 50 10.49 13.23 -4.50
N VAL A 51 9.61 14.22 -4.75
CA VAL A 51 8.18 14.13 -4.41
C VAL A 51 7.49 13.00 -5.19
N GLY A 52 7.79 12.85 -6.48
CA GLY A 52 7.21 11.78 -7.30
C GLY A 52 7.61 10.38 -6.84
N ILE A 53 8.89 10.18 -6.51
CA ILE A 53 9.39 8.91 -5.97
C ILE A 53 8.73 8.61 -4.62
N PHE A 54 8.70 9.60 -3.72
CA PHE A 54 8.07 9.47 -2.40
C PHE A 54 6.57 9.16 -2.50
N ALA A 55 5.83 9.84 -3.39
CA ALA A 55 4.41 9.57 -3.63
C ALA A 55 4.19 8.13 -4.13
N GLY A 56 5.10 7.62 -4.97
CA GLY A 56 5.10 6.22 -5.40
C GLY A 56 5.30 5.25 -4.23
N ASP A 57 6.29 5.50 -3.37
CA ASP A 57 6.55 4.65 -2.20
C ASP A 57 5.37 4.63 -1.22
N VAL A 58 4.78 5.79 -0.94
CA VAL A 58 3.56 5.89 -0.12
C VAL A 58 2.41 5.11 -0.77
N SER A 59 2.24 5.21 -2.08
CA SER A 59 1.18 4.50 -2.81
C SER A 59 1.36 2.98 -2.76
N TYR A 60 2.61 2.49 -2.92
CA TYR A 60 2.95 1.08 -2.76
C TYR A 60 2.59 0.56 -1.37
N TRP A 61 2.98 1.29 -0.33
CA TRP A 61 2.68 0.87 1.04
C TRP A 61 1.18 0.99 1.36
N LEU A 62 0.49 2.00 0.84
CA LEU A 62 -0.95 2.12 0.99
C LEU A 62 -1.69 0.94 0.35
N MET A 63 -1.22 0.49 -0.83
CA MET A 63 -1.76 -0.64 -1.56
C MET A 63 -1.75 -1.93 -0.73
N LEU A 64 -0.68 -2.14 0.04
CA LEU A 64 -0.45 -3.35 0.84
C LEU A 64 -1.00 -3.22 2.26
N LEU A 65 -0.67 -2.12 2.95
CA LEU A 65 -1.02 -1.91 4.36
C LEU A 65 -2.50 -1.58 4.53
N GLY A 66 -3.13 -0.91 3.57
CA GLY A 66 -4.57 -0.63 3.60
C GLY A 66 -5.41 -1.89 3.82
N PRO A 67 -5.39 -2.87 2.90
CA PRO A 67 -6.11 -4.12 3.09
C PRO A 67 -5.60 -4.92 4.28
N PHE A 68 -4.29 -4.95 4.55
CA PHE A 68 -3.75 -5.67 5.71
C PHE A 68 -4.33 -5.16 7.04
N VAL A 69 -4.40 -3.84 7.22
CA VAL A 69 -4.95 -3.23 8.44
C VAL A 69 -6.42 -3.58 8.63
N TYR A 70 -7.23 -3.45 7.56
CA TYR A 70 -8.67 -3.67 7.68
C TYR A 70 -9.08 -5.14 7.68
N TRP A 71 -8.40 -5.99 6.92
CA TRP A 71 -8.76 -7.41 6.81
C TRP A 71 -8.14 -8.26 7.91
N VAL A 72 -7.00 -7.85 8.48
CA VAL A 72 -6.26 -8.65 9.47
C VAL A 72 -6.15 -7.92 10.81
N VAL A 73 -5.50 -6.75 10.86
CA VAL A 73 -5.15 -6.10 12.13
C VAL A 73 -6.37 -5.72 12.95
N ILE A 74 -7.33 -5.00 12.34
CA ILE A 74 -8.53 -4.53 13.03
C ILE A 74 -9.40 -5.70 13.54
N PRO A 75 -9.73 -6.72 12.71
CA PRO A 75 -10.46 -7.90 13.18
C PRO A 75 -9.73 -8.63 14.30
N ALA A 76 -8.42 -8.82 14.19
CA ALA A 76 -7.63 -9.48 15.23
C ALA A 76 -7.67 -8.72 16.56
N LEU A 77 -7.48 -7.39 16.53
CA LEU A 77 -7.55 -6.56 17.74
C LEU A 77 -8.93 -6.61 18.42
N ARG A 78 -10.00 -6.65 17.62
CA ARG A 78 -11.38 -6.78 18.15
C ARG A 78 -11.61 -8.15 18.80
N GLU A 79 -11.08 -9.21 18.21
CA GLU A 79 -11.22 -10.56 18.75
C GLU A 79 -10.42 -10.74 20.05
N LEU A 80 -9.22 -10.19 20.10
CA LEU A 80 -8.40 -10.15 21.31
C LEU A 80 -9.10 -9.38 22.43
N GLY A 81 -9.70 -8.23 22.11
CA GLY A 81 -10.47 -7.45 23.08
C GLY A 81 -11.69 -8.20 23.62
N ARG A 82 -12.42 -8.92 22.76
CA ARG A 82 -13.57 -9.75 23.17
C ARG A 82 -13.13 -10.93 24.05
N SER A 83 -12.02 -11.56 23.71
CA SER A 83 -11.48 -12.69 24.48
C SER A 83 -11.04 -12.26 25.88
N ALA A 84 -10.40 -11.09 26.01
CA ALA A 84 -9.94 -10.55 27.29
C ALA A 84 -11.10 -10.21 28.25
N THR A 85 -12.21 -9.68 27.74
CA THR A 85 -13.39 -9.39 28.56
C THR A 85 -14.20 -10.64 28.89
N ALA A 86 -14.24 -11.63 27.98
CA ALA A 86 -14.88 -12.92 28.24
C ALA A 86 -14.18 -13.73 29.35
N SER A 87 -12.86 -13.60 29.50
CA SER A 87 -12.12 -14.24 30.61
C SER A 87 -12.27 -13.54 31.97
N ALA A 88 -12.84 -12.34 32.01
CA ALA A 88 -12.96 -11.53 33.23
C ALA A 88 -14.35 -11.66 33.93
N ASN A 89 -15.32 -12.31 33.28
CA ASN A 89 -16.66 -12.62 33.81
C ASN A 89 -16.79 -14.12 34.08
#